data_AF-A0A9X0ALP3-F1
#
_entry.id   AF-A0A9X0ALP3-F1
#
_cell.length_a   1.000
_cell.length_b   1.000
_cell.length_c   1.000
_cell.angle_alpha   90.00
_cell.angle_beta   90.00
_cell.angle_gamma   90.00
#
_symmetry.space_group_name_H-M   'P 1'
#
loop_
_entity.id
_entity.type
_entity.pdbx_description
1 polymer ?
#
loop_
_entity_poly.entity_id
_entity_poly.type
_entity_poly.pdbx_seq_one_letter_code
_entity_poly.pdbx_strand_id
1 'polypeptide(L)'
;MSHATRIAVLAAKIQEHTSKVDEYLASNNLPSPSFDVSCPVRLSLPPEIQTSRNAVLEASDELTALMLGPVESLIPPIYPSKPYSLQPTQNPSPQPALPLSPKSPKHALSPNPTPGV
;
A
#
# COMPACT_ATOMS: atom_id res chain seq x y z
N MET A 1 6.92 -32.10 -26.13
CA MET A 1 6.31 -30.94 -25.44
C MET A 1 7.32 -30.48 -24.39
N SER A 2 7.86 -29.27 -24.51
CA SER A 2 8.70 -28.71 -23.44
C SER A 2 7.81 -28.42 -22.24
N HIS A 3 8.08 -29.07 -21.12
CA HIS A 3 7.40 -28.75 -19.87
C HIS A 3 7.85 -27.37 -19.41
N ALA A 4 6.90 -26.49 -19.07
CA ALA A 4 7.24 -25.18 -18.53
C ALA A 4 8.08 -25.34 -17.24
N THR A 5 9.07 -24.49 -17.05
CA THR A 5 9.85 -24.48 -15.81
C THR A 5 8.97 -24.05 -14.64
N ARG A 6 9.31 -24.45 -13.41
CA ARG A 6 8.53 -24.04 -12.23
C ARG A 6 8.44 -22.52 -12.11
N ILE A 7 9.53 -21.82 -12.39
CA ILE A 7 9.59 -20.35 -12.44
C ILE A 7 8.57 -19.76 -13.42
N ALA A 8 8.50 -20.30 -14.65
CA ALA A 8 7.55 -19.82 -15.66
C ALA A 8 6.09 -20.07 -15.25
N VAL A 9 5.81 -21.23 -14.63
CA VAL A 9 4.48 -21.56 -14.09
C VAL A 9 4.07 -20.59 -12.98
N LEU A 10 4.98 -20.27 -12.06
CA LEU A 10 4.71 -19.32 -10.97
C LEU A 10 4.47 -17.90 -11.50
N ALA A 11 5.27 -17.43 -12.46
CA ALA A 11 5.07 -16.12 -13.08
C ALA A 11 3.69 -16.01 -13.77
N ALA A 12 3.28 -17.05 -14.51
CA ALA A 12 1.95 -17.11 -15.12
C ALA A 12 0.83 -17.08 -14.06
N LYS A 13 0.99 -17.82 -12.96
CA LYS A 13 0.02 -17.83 -11.84
C LYS A 13 -0.08 -16.45 -11.18
N ILE A 14 1.04 -15.76 -10.96
CA ILE A 14 1.06 -14.39 -10.44
C ILE A 14 0.26 -13.48 -11.35
N GLN A 15 0.55 -13.47 -12.66
CA GLN A 15 -0.15 -12.63 -13.63
C GLN A 15 -1.67 -12.92 -13.66
N GLU A 16 -2.06 -14.18 -13.68
CA GLU A 16 -3.48 -14.56 -13.72
C GLU A 16 -4.24 -14.02 -12.51
N HIS A 17 -3.70 -14.21 -11.31
CA HIS A 17 -4.40 -13.82 -10.09
C HIS A 17 -4.27 -12.33 -9.78
N THR A 18 -3.19 -11.64 -10.19
CA THR A 18 -3.11 -10.18 -10.06
C THR A 18 -4.13 -9.50 -10.97
N SER A 19 -4.33 -9.99 -12.20
CA SER A 19 -5.39 -9.49 -13.09
C SER A 19 -6.78 -9.62 -12.45
N LYS A 20 -7.11 -10.77 -11.85
CA LYS A 20 -8.41 -10.95 -11.15
C LYS A 20 -8.60 -9.96 -10.00
N VAL A 21 -7.55 -9.72 -9.23
CA VAL A 21 -7.61 -8.75 -8.11
C VAL A 21 -7.77 -7.33 -8.66
N ASP A 22 -6.99 -6.94 -9.66
CA ASP A 22 -7.03 -5.59 -10.24
C ASP A 22 -8.38 -5.28 -10.90
N GLU A 23 -8.91 -6.22 -11.67
CA GLU A 23 -10.25 -6.13 -12.28
C GLU A 23 -11.36 -5.98 -11.22
N TYR A 24 -11.27 -6.72 -10.11
CA TYR A 24 -12.21 -6.57 -9.00
C TYR A 24 -12.13 -5.19 -8.36
N LEU A 25 -10.92 -4.68 -8.10
CA LEU A 25 -10.76 -3.36 -7.50
C LEU A 25 -11.31 -2.26 -8.41
N ALA A 26 -10.97 -2.31 -9.71
CA ALA A 26 -11.45 -1.37 -10.70
C ALA A 26 -12.99 -1.39 -10.84
N SER A 27 -13.59 -2.57 -10.97
CA SER A 27 -15.05 -2.73 -11.12
C SER A 27 -15.85 -2.30 -9.88
N ASN A 28 -15.23 -2.32 -8.69
CA ASN A 28 -15.87 -1.92 -7.44
C ASN A 28 -15.47 -0.51 -6.98
N ASN A 29 -14.74 0.27 -7.81
CA ASN A 29 -14.22 1.59 -7.48
C ASN A 29 -13.39 1.61 -6.18
N LEU A 30 -12.65 0.53 -5.94
CA LEU A 30 -11.75 0.41 -4.80
C LEU A 30 -10.35 0.91 -5.20
N PRO A 31 -9.62 1.58 -4.29
CA PRO A 31 -8.28 2.04 -4.58
C PRO A 31 -7.31 0.86 -4.75
N SER A 32 -6.38 0.98 -5.70
CA SER A 32 -5.26 0.05 -5.82
C SER A 32 -4.38 0.09 -4.56
N PRO A 33 -3.84 -1.06 -4.09
CA PRO A 33 -2.93 -1.08 -2.95
C PRO A 33 -1.68 -0.25 -3.19
N SER A 34 -1.28 0.55 -2.21
CA SER A 34 -0.06 1.36 -2.23
C SER A 34 0.51 1.49 -0.82
N PHE A 35 1.79 1.89 -0.74
CA PHE A 35 2.46 2.25 0.51
C PHE A 35 2.26 3.73 0.89
N ASP A 36 1.44 4.48 0.13
CA ASP A 36 1.07 5.85 0.45
C ASP A 36 0.18 5.93 1.70
N VAL A 37 0.35 6.98 2.51
CA VAL A 37 -0.39 7.20 3.76
C VAL A 37 -1.90 7.35 3.58
N SER A 38 -2.35 7.74 2.37
CA SER A 38 -3.76 7.88 2.02
C SER A 38 -4.43 6.55 1.68
N CYS A 39 -3.67 5.48 1.46
CA CYS A 39 -4.24 4.19 1.09
C CYS A 39 -4.85 3.45 2.29
N PRO A 40 -6.01 2.79 2.13
CA PRO A 40 -6.60 1.99 3.19
C PRO A 40 -5.65 0.89 3.68
N VAL A 41 -5.51 0.75 5.00
CA VAL A 41 -4.67 -0.27 5.63
C VAL A 41 -5.15 -1.69 5.30
N ARG A 42 -6.47 -1.87 5.12
CA ARG A 42 -7.08 -3.13 4.72
C ARG A 42 -8.20 -2.90 3.72
N LEU A 43 -8.23 -3.74 2.69
CA LEU A 43 -9.35 -3.88 1.77
C LEU A 43 -10.16 -5.11 2.17
N SER A 44 -11.47 -4.94 2.33
CA SER A 44 -12.39 -6.06 2.57
C SER A 44 -12.71 -6.72 1.24
N LEU A 45 -12.04 -7.84 0.94
CA LEU A 45 -12.21 -8.58 -0.32
C LEU A 45 -13.18 -9.75 -0.12
N PRO A 46 -14.00 -10.09 -1.12
CA PRO A 46 -14.82 -11.29 -1.09
C PRO A 46 -13.94 -12.55 -1.12
N PRO A 47 -14.44 -13.71 -0.64
CA PRO A 47 -13.63 -14.92 -0.47
C PRO A 47 -12.86 -15.37 -1.72
N GLU A 48 -13.46 -15.23 -2.91
CA GLU A 48 -12.84 -15.59 -4.18
C GLU A 48 -11.63 -14.70 -4.52
N ILE A 49 -11.75 -13.39 -4.32
CA ILE A 49 -10.67 -12.44 -4.58
C ILE A 49 -9.60 -12.54 -3.50
N GLN A 50 -9.99 -12.84 -2.25
CA GLN A 50 -9.04 -13.17 -1.19
C GLN A 50 -8.24 -14.43 -1.53
N THR A 51 -8.87 -15.45 -2.13
CA THR A 51 -8.18 -16.64 -2.62
C THR A 51 -7.18 -16.29 -3.72
N SER A 52 -7.54 -15.43 -4.67
CA SER A 52 -6.62 -14.93 -5.70
C SER A 52 -5.46 -14.15 -5.10
N ARG A 53 -5.71 -13.27 -4.13
CA ARG A 53 -4.66 -12.55 -3.40
C ARG A 53 -3.68 -13.51 -2.71
N ASN A 54 -4.18 -14.53 -2.01
CA ASN A 54 -3.34 -15.52 -1.35
C ASN A 54 -2.49 -16.31 -2.36
N ALA A 55 -3.09 -16.69 -3.50
CA ALA A 55 -2.39 -17.38 -4.57
C ALA A 55 -1.22 -16.56 -5.15
N VAL A 56 -1.37 -15.23 -5.25
CA VAL A 56 -0.28 -14.32 -5.64
C VAL A 56 0.84 -14.32 -4.59
N LEU A 57 0.48 -14.20 -3.30
CA LEU A 57 1.47 -14.16 -2.22
C LEU A 57 2.28 -15.45 -2.15
N GLU A 58 1.60 -16.61 -2.14
CA GLU A 58 2.25 -17.92 -2.12
C GLU A 58 3.16 -18.13 -3.34
N ALA A 59 2.68 -17.77 -4.54
CA ALA A 59 3.48 -17.91 -5.75
C ALA A 59 4.68 -16.96 -5.78
N SER A 60 4.53 -15.75 -5.21
CA SER A 60 5.61 -14.78 -5.10
C SER A 60 6.68 -15.22 -4.09
N ASP A 61 6.27 -15.81 -2.96
CA ASP A 61 7.17 -16.37 -1.96
C ASP A 61 7.99 -17.52 -2.56
N GLU A 62 7.33 -18.46 -3.25
CA GLU A 62 8.01 -19.57 -3.91
C GLU A 62 8.93 -19.10 -5.05
N LEU A 63 8.47 -18.14 -5.87
CA LEU A 63 9.28 -17.58 -6.95
C LEU A 63 10.53 -16.89 -6.39
N THR A 64 10.37 -16.10 -5.32
CA THR A 64 11.48 -15.47 -4.60
C THR A 64 12.48 -16.51 -4.12
N ALA A 65 12.00 -17.57 -3.46
CA ALA A 65 12.85 -18.64 -2.96
C ALA A 65 13.64 -19.35 -4.08
N LEU A 66 13.00 -19.64 -5.21
CA LEU A 66 13.65 -20.26 -6.37
C LEU A 66 14.67 -19.34 -7.04
N MET A 67 14.42 -18.02 -7.09
CA MET A 67 15.33 -17.03 -7.67
C MET A 67 16.55 -16.76 -6.79
N LEU A 68 16.38 -16.79 -5.46
CA LEU A 68 17.49 -16.69 -4.50
C LEU A 68 18.38 -17.94 -4.55
N GLY A 69 17.79 -19.10 -4.85
CA GLY A 69 18.48 -20.38 -4.82
C GLY A 69 18.58 -20.98 -3.42
N PRO A 70 19.10 -22.21 -3.30
CA PRO A 70 18.93 -23.04 -2.10
C PRO A 70 19.65 -22.52 -0.85
N VAL A 71 20.75 -21.76 -0.99
CA VAL A 71 21.51 -21.24 0.15
C VAL A 71 20.84 -19.99 0.72
N GLU A 72 20.60 -18.99 -0.12
CA GLU A 72 19.99 -17.72 0.27
C GLU A 72 18.50 -17.86 0.64
N SER A 73 17.82 -18.94 0.20
CA SER A 73 16.46 -19.24 0.65
C SER A 73 16.39 -19.80 2.07
N LEU A 74 17.47 -20.39 2.60
CA LEU A 74 17.52 -21.00 3.95
C LEU A 74 18.22 -20.09 4.96
N ILE A 75 19.19 -19.32 4.48
CA ILE A 75 19.93 -18.35 5.28
C ILE A 75 19.36 -16.99 4.92
N PRO A 76 18.43 -16.41 5.72
CA PRO A 76 18.00 -15.05 5.48
C PRO A 76 19.27 -14.17 5.46
N PRO A 77 19.39 -13.22 4.51
CA PRO A 77 20.55 -12.37 4.44
C PRO A 77 20.78 -11.73 5.80
N ILE A 78 22.04 -11.65 6.23
CA ILE A 78 22.47 -10.93 7.44
C ILE A 78 22.31 -9.42 7.19
N TYR A 79 21.11 -8.97 6.84
CA TYR A 79 20.70 -7.62 7.11
C TYR A 79 20.25 -7.62 8.56
N PRO A 80 20.76 -6.71 9.41
CA PRO A 80 20.16 -6.53 10.72
C PRO A 80 18.69 -6.28 10.47
N SER A 81 17.84 -7.17 10.96
CA SER A 81 16.41 -6.94 11.07
C SER A 81 16.28 -5.53 11.66
N LYS A 82 15.87 -4.55 10.86
CA LYS A 82 15.40 -3.30 11.44
C LYS A 82 14.29 -3.75 12.38
N PRO A 83 14.42 -3.60 13.71
CA PRO A 83 13.29 -3.86 14.56
C PRO A 83 12.22 -2.88 14.08
N TYR A 84 11.12 -3.40 13.54
CA TYR A 84 9.89 -2.63 13.51
C TYR A 84 9.53 -2.38 14.97
N SER A 85 10.13 -1.35 15.56
CA SER A 85 9.62 -0.72 16.76
C SER A 85 8.36 0.03 16.37
N LEU A 86 7.27 -0.68 16.13
CA LEU A 86 5.95 -0.17 16.47
C LEU A 86 5.82 -0.33 17.99
N GLN A 87 6.54 0.50 18.74
CA GLN A 87 6.12 0.77 20.11
C GLN A 87 4.73 1.39 20.00
N PRO A 88 3.72 0.91 20.74
CA PRO A 88 2.55 1.75 20.99
C PRO A 88 3.11 3.04 21.55
N THR A 89 2.88 4.19 20.90
CA THR A 89 3.30 5.48 21.41
C THR A 89 2.49 5.79 22.66
N GLN A 90 2.83 5.16 23.78
CA GLN A 90 2.45 5.63 25.10
C GLN A 90 3.37 6.81 25.41
N ASN A 91 2.79 8.00 25.23
CA ASN A 91 3.25 9.36 25.54
C ASN A 91 3.59 10.23 24.31
N PRO A 92 2.73 11.21 23.94
CA PRO A 92 2.95 12.05 22.77
C PRO A 92 3.95 13.17 23.09
N SER A 93 5.16 13.09 22.57
CA SER A 93 5.99 14.28 22.35
C SER A 93 5.44 15.05 21.14
N PRO A 94 5.37 16.40 21.19
CA PRO A 94 4.70 17.19 20.16
C PRO A 94 5.41 17.05 18.82
N GLN A 95 4.67 16.59 17.80
CA GLN A 95 5.14 16.65 16.42
C GLN A 95 5.38 18.11 16.04
N PRO A 96 6.45 18.45 15.30
CA PRO A 96 6.56 19.78 14.72
C PRO A 96 5.36 20.00 13.81
N ALA A 97 4.61 21.07 14.06
CA ALA A 97 3.40 21.39 13.33
C ALA A 97 3.67 21.39 11.82
N LEU A 98 2.93 20.56 11.07
CA LEU A 98 2.83 20.67 9.63
C LEU A 98 2.49 22.14 9.28
N PRO A 99 3.17 22.78 8.32
CA PRO A 99 2.87 24.15 7.96
C PRO A 99 1.42 24.22 7.46
N LEU A 100 0.59 24.95 8.20
CA LEU A 100 -0.76 25.32 7.80
C LEU A 100 -0.69 25.97 6.42
N SER A 101 -1.32 25.36 5.41
CA SER A 101 -1.52 26.00 4.12
C SER A 101 -2.12 27.40 4.33
N PRO A 102 -1.62 28.45 3.67
CA PRO A 102 -2.18 29.79 3.86
C PRO A 102 -3.62 29.82 3.37
N LYS A 103 -4.56 30.12 4.29
CA LYS A 103 -5.94 30.43 3.97
C LYS A 103 -5.99 31.71 3.13
N SER A 104 -6.59 31.63 1.94
CA SER A 104 -6.97 32.80 1.15
C SER A 104 -7.83 33.77 2.00
N PRO A 105 -7.59 35.08 1.98
CA PRO A 105 -8.40 36.02 2.75
C PRO A 105 -9.78 36.18 2.11
N LYS A 106 -10.84 35.93 2.89
CA LYS A 106 -12.23 36.26 2.53
C LYS A 106 -12.64 37.54 3.24
N HIS A 107 -13.11 38.49 2.43
CA HIS A 107 -13.84 39.73 2.69
C HIS A 107 -14.33 40.00 4.12
N ALA A 108 -14.07 41.22 4.60
CA ALA A 108 -14.86 41.86 5.65
C ALA A 108 -15.53 43.12 5.09
N LEU A 109 -16.86 43.16 5.17
CA LEU A 109 -17.76 44.23 4.78
C LEU A 109 -17.99 45.17 6.00
N SER A 110 -17.75 46.47 5.80
CA SER A 110 -18.26 47.74 6.39
C SER A 110 -18.95 47.78 7.79
N PRO A 111 -18.89 48.94 8.49
CA PRO A 111 -20.00 49.91 8.33
C PRO A 111 -19.62 51.42 8.33
N ASN A 112 -20.50 52.23 7.72
CA ASN A 112 -20.59 53.71 7.66
C ASN A 112 -21.15 54.29 9.00
N PRO A 113 -21.15 55.63 9.33
CA PRO A 113 -21.75 56.73 8.56
C PRO A 113 -21.00 58.11 8.53
N THR A 114 -21.45 58.96 7.59
CA THR A 114 -21.27 60.42 7.26
C THR A 114 -21.45 61.43 8.44
N PRO A 115 -21.37 62.80 8.33
CA PRO A 115 -21.26 63.74 7.18
C PRO A 115 -20.37 65.02 7.35
N GLY A 116 -20.29 65.86 6.29
CA GLY A 116 -19.99 67.32 6.34
C GLY A 116 -18.57 67.71 5.90
N VAL A 117 -18.31 68.74 5.08
CA VAL A 117 -19.07 69.89 4.56
C VAL A 117 -18.54 70.19 3.16
#